data_AF-A0A7G5LZQ9-F1
#
_entry.id   AF-A0A7G5LZQ9-F1
#
_cell.length_a   1.000
_cell.length_b   1.000
_cell.length_c   1.000
_cell.angle_alpha   90.00
_cell.angle_beta   90.00
_cell.angle_gamma   90.00
#
_symmetry.space_group_name_H-M   'P 1'
#
loop_
_entity.id
_entity.type
_entity.pdbx_description
1 polymer ?
#
loop_
_entity_poly.entity_id
_entity_poly.type
_entity_poly.pdbx_seq_one_letter_code
_entity_poly.pdbx_strand_id
1 'polypeptide(L)' 'MSDDLEVLERWVRAGGTWSVVSRTARRATVALCRCDGGEEVDRLTSDDPAFLAHVARGWTEG' A
#
# COMPACT_ATOMS: atom_id res chain seq x y z
N MET A 1 2.37 -14.76 -6.11
CA MET A 1 2.12 -13.31 -6.23
C MET A 1 0.90 -13.08 -5.37
N SER A 2 0.99 -12.20 -4.38
CA SER A 2 -0.13 -11.93 -3.48
C SER A 2 -1.12 -11.02 -4.19
N ASP A 3 -2.41 -11.35 -4.12
CA ASP A 3 -3.50 -10.57 -4.72
C ASP A 3 -3.43 -9.10 -4.26
N ASP A 4 -3.10 -8.87 -2.99
CA ASP A 4 -2.96 -7.53 -2.41
C ASP A 4 -1.84 -6.71 -3.09
N LEU A 5 -0.70 -7.34 -3.38
CA LEU A 5 0.40 -6.64 -4.04
C LEU A 5 0.02 -6.24 -5.47
N GLU A 6 -0.67 -7.13 -6.19
CA GLU A 6 -1.15 -6.84 -7.53
C GLU A 6 -2.19 -5.71 -7.54
N VAL A 7 -3.07 -5.66 -6.52
CA VAL A 7 -4.01 -4.57 -6.31
C VAL A 7 -3.28 -3.24 -6.10
N LEU A 8 -2.27 -3.21 -5.22
CA LEU A 8 -1.48 -2.00 -4.93
C LEU A 8 -0.70 -1.52 -6.17
N GLU A 9 -0.04 -2.42 -6.89
CA GLU A 9 0.69 -2.09 -8.11
C GLU A 9 -0.25 -1.56 -9.20
N ARG A 10 -1.41 -2.20 -9.37
CA ARG A 10 -2.43 -1.74 -10.31
C ARG A 10 -2.95 -0.36 -9.94
N TRP A 11 -3.13 -0.07 -8.65
CA TRP A 11 -3.54 1.26 -8.16
C TRP A 11 -2.54 2.33 -8.56
N VAL A 12 -1.24 2.10 -8.30
CA VAL A 12 -0.17 3.02 -8.69
C VAL A 12 -0.13 3.21 -10.20
N ARG A 13 -0.27 2.13 -10.98
CA ARG A 13 -0.32 2.20 -12.46
C ARG A 13 -1.51 2.99 -12.98
N ALA A 14 -2.63 3.01 -12.25
CA ALA A 14 -3.79 3.83 -12.58
C ALA A 14 -3.60 5.31 -12.20
N GLY A 15 -2.47 5.68 -11.59
CA GLY A 15 -2.19 7.03 -11.09
C GLY A 15 -2.72 7.29 -9.67
N GLY A 16 -3.19 6.25 -8.98
CA GLY A 16 -3.59 6.33 -7.59
C GLY A 16 -2.38 6.45 -6.66
N THR A 17 -2.50 7.25 -5.60
CA THR A 17 -1.48 7.35 -4.56
C THR A 17 -1.81 6.43 -3.41
N TRP A 18 -0.82 6.07 -2.60
CA TRP A 18 -1.04 5.29 -1.40
C TRP A 18 -0.11 5.75 -0.29
N SER A 19 -0.51 5.49 0.95
CA SER A 19 0.29 5.82 2.13
C SER A 19 0.25 4.68 3.14
N VAL A 20 1.32 4.51 3.90
CA VAL A 20 1.38 3.50 4.96
C VAL A 20 0.62 4.02 6.17
N VAL A 21 -0.45 3.32 6.55
CA VAL A 21 -1.24 3.64 7.75
C VAL A 21 -0.65 2.95 8.97
N SER A 22 -0.25 1.69 8.82
CA SER A 22 0.35 0.90 9.89
C SER A 22 1.26 -0.17 9.31
N ARG A 23 2.40 -0.40 9.95
CA ARG A 23 3.29 -1.51 9.60
C ARG A 23 3.77 -2.18 10.87
N THR A 24 3.72 -3.50 10.86
CA THR A 24 4.25 -4.37 11.90
C THR A 24 5.21 -5.39 11.27
N ALA A 25 5.92 -6.15 12.08
CA ALA A 25 6.82 -7.20 11.59
C ALA A 25 6.11 -8.33 10.81
N ARG A 26 4.77 -8.44 10.93
CA ARG A 26 3.98 -9.52 10.32
C ARG A 26 2.91 -9.04 9.36
N ARG A 27 2.57 -7.76 9.36
CA ARG A 27 1.43 -7.21 8.61
C ARG A 27 1.63 -5.74 8.32
N ALA A 28 1.23 -5.31 7.14
CA ALA A 28 1.17 -3.90 6.74
C ALA A 28 -0.23 -3.54 6.29
N THR A 29 -0.61 -2.30 6.59
CA THR A 29 -1.85 -1.67 6.16
C THR A 29 -1.50 -0.37 5.45
N VAL A 30 -1.97 -0.24 4.22
CA VAL A 30 -1.81 0.96 3.39
C VAL A 30 -3.18 1.52 3.05
N ALA A 31 -3.29 2.84 3.03
CA ALA A 31 -4.44 3.58 2.52
C ALA A 31 -4.23 3.82 1.03
N LEU A 32 -5.24 3.51 0.22
CA LEU A 32 -5.31 3.89 -1.19
C LEU A 32 -6.00 5.25 -1.26
N CYS A 33 -5.26 6.26 -1.69
CA CYS A 33 -5.73 7.64 -1.79
C CYS A 33 -6.04 7.98 -3.25
N ARG A 34 -7.13 8.74 -3.43
CA ARG A 34 -7.48 9.29 -4.74
C ARG A 34 -6.47 10.38 -5.16
N CYS A 35 -6.18 10.45 -6.46
CA CYS A 35 -5.23 11.41 -7.03
C CYS A 35 -5.63 12.89 -6.79
N ASP A 36 -6.93 13.18 -6.68
CA ASP A 36 -7.47 14.56 -6.73
C ASP A 36 -7.77 15.22 -5.37
N GLY A 37 -7.53 14.57 -4.22
CA GLY A 37 -7.97 15.19 -2.96
C GLY A 37 -7.66 14.50 -1.65
N GLY A 38 -6.82 13.46 -1.64
CA GLY A 38 -6.33 12.86 -0.39
C GLY A 38 -7.37 12.08 0.43
N GLU A 39 -8.62 11.97 -0.03
CA GLU A 39 -9.59 11.06 0.58
C GLU A 39 -9.14 9.60 0.39
N GLU A 40 -9.06 8.88 1.51
CA GLU A 40 -8.88 7.43 1.54
C GLU A 40 -10.08 6.81 0.84
N VAL A 41 -9.81 6.13 -0.28
CA VAL A 41 -10.84 5.39 -1.03
C VAL A 41 -11.01 4.01 -0.43
N ASP A 42 -9.89 3.39 -0.07
CA ASP A 42 -9.87 2.03 0.43
C ASP A 42 -8.61 1.79 1.28
N ARG A 43 -8.61 0.69 2.03
CA ARG A 43 -7.50 0.34 2.92
C ARG A 43 -7.13 -1.12 2.71
N LEU A 44 -5.91 -1.33 2.21
CA LEU A 44 -5.40 -2.64 1.88
C LEU A 44 -4.52 -3.14 3.01
N THR A 45 -4.81 -4.34 3.52
CA THR A 45 -4.06 -4.96 4.61
C THR A 45 -3.59 -6.35 4.20
N SER A 46 -2.28 -6.57 4.27
CA SER A 46 -1.68 -7.85 3.92
C SER A 46 -0.59 -8.26 4.91
N ASP A 47 -0.48 -9.57 5.12
CA ASP A 47 0.64 -10.21 5.84
C ASP A 47 1.60 -10.96 4.91
N ASP A 48 1.41 -10.82 3.59
CA ASP A 48 2.30 -11.45 2.62
C ASP A 48 3.71 -10.83 2.64
N PRO A 49 4.78 -11.64 2.70
CA PRO A 49 6.14 -11.14 2.79
C PRO A 49 6.58 -10.31 1.58
N ALA A 50 6.06 -10.57 0.36
CA ALA A 50 6.38 -9.75 -0.81
C ALA A 50 5.70 -8.38 -0.71
N PHE A 51 4.47 -8.32 -0.21
CA PHE A 51 3.78 -7.07 0.09
C PHE A 51 4.54 -6.25 1.15
N LEU A 52 4.94 -6.88 2.27
CA LEU A 52 5.71 -6.24 3.33
C LEU A 52 7.03 -5.67 2.80
N ALA A 53 7.75 -6.43 1.97
CA ALA A 53 8.99 -5.98 1.36
C ALA A 53 8.77 -4.81 0.39
N HIS A 54 7.69 -4.81 -0.39
CA HIS A 54 7.34 -3.71 -1.27
C HIS A 54 7.06 -2.42 -0.49
N VAL A 55 6.23 -2.51 0.55
CA VAL A 55 5.90 -1.38 1.43
C VAL A 55 7.14 -0.85 2.15
N ALA A 56 8.03 -1.74 2.60
CA ALA A 56 9.28 -1.34 3.25
C ALA A 56 10.23 -0.56 2.32
N ARG A 57 10.21 -0.83 1.00
CA ARG A 57 11.00 -0.10 0.01
C ARG A 57 10.43 1.27 -0.34
N GLY A 58 9.10 1.41 -0.33
CA GLY A 58 8.40 2.67 -0.59
C GLY A 58 8.35 3.61 0.62
N TRP A 59 8.65 3.10 1.81
CA TRP A 59 8.75 3.87 3.04
C TRP A 59 10.20 4.35 3.23
N THR A 60 10.53 5.50 2.66
CA THR A 60 11.68 6.30 3.12
C THR A 60 11.27 6.99 4.42
N GLU A 61 12.08 6.78 5.46
CA GLU A 61 11.88 7.31 6.81
C GLU A 61 11.46 8.80 6.79
N GLY A 62 10.45 9.12 7.61
CA GLY A 62 10.12 10.48 8.03
C GLY A 62 10.43 10.63 9.51
#